data_AF-A0A2X3IGU5-F1
#
_entry.id   AF-A0A2X3IGU5-F1
#
_cell.length_a   1.000
_cell.length_b   1.000
_cell.length_c   1.000
_cell.angle_alpha   90.00
_cell.angle_beta   90.00
_cell.angle_gamma   90.00
#
_symmetry.space_group_name_H-M   'P 1'
#
loop_
_entity.id
_entity.type
_entity.pdbx_description
1 polymer ?
#
loop_
_entity_poly.entity_id
_entity_poly.type
_entity_poly.pdbx_seq_one_letter_code
_entity_poly.pdbx_strand_id
1 'polypeptide(L)'
;MHENWQPSEDFVMRARTWGHALPADGYKKSDLIEFITYWMAEGNVMQHVQWEQKFARLLMNRKKRAAGKRGESSDDDVPHWNSPEGWEDFL
;
A
#
# COMPACT_ATOMS: atom_id res chain seq x y z
N MET A 1 -12.63 4.23 -3.50
CA MET A 1 -12.11 2.97 -4.09
C MET A 1 -13.24 2.23 -4.81
N HIS A 2 -12.97 1.35 -5.78
CA HIS A 2 -13.99 0.49 -6.41
C HIS A 2 -13.44 -0.91 -6.74
N GLU A 3 -14.34 -1.89 -6.96
CA GLU A 3 -14.01 -3.32 -7.09
C GLU A 3 -13.01 -3.64 -8.22
N ASN A 4 -13.13 -2.94 -9.34
CA ASN A 4 -12.31 -3.17 -10.53
C ASN A 4 -11.13 -2.20 -10.63
N TRP A 5 -10.76 -1.53 -9.53
CA TRP A 5 -9.65 -0.59 -9.53
C TRP A 5 -8.34 -1.32 -9.83
N GLN A 6 -7.54 -0.75 -10.73
CA GLN A 6 -6.21 -1.24 -11.04
C GLN A 6 -5.28 -0.04 -11.18
N PRO A 7 -4.04 -0.12 -10.68
CA PRO A 7 -3.06 0.91 -10.96
C PRO A 7 -2.73 0.92 -12.46
N SER A 8 -2.31 2.07 -12.99
CA SER A 8 -1.99 2.20 -14.43
C SER A 8 -0.79 1.34 -14.81
N GLU A 9 -0.67 1.03 -16.09
CA GLU A 9 0.31 0.06 -16.63
C GLU A 9 1.77 0.40 -16.26
N ASP A 10 2.09 1.68 -16.16
CA ASP A 10 3.41 2.21 -15.78
C ASP A 10 3.58 2.39 -14.26
N PHE A 11 2.71 1.79 -13.44
CA PHE A 11 2.69 1.94 -11.97
C PHE A 11 4.05 1.75 -11.31
N VAL A 12 4.82 0.73 -11.72
CA VAL A 12 6.15 0.47 -11.16
C VAL A 12 7.10 1.65 -11.42
N MET A 13 7.02 2.26 -12.60
CA MET A 13 7.82 3.45 -12.95
C MET A 13 7.41 4.65 -12.11
N ARG A 14 6.10 4.90 -11.98
CA ARG A 14 5.57 6.00 -11.16
C ARG A 14 5.89 5.83 -9.68
N ALA A 15 5.74 4.62 -9.15
CA ALA A 15 6.13 4.29 -7.78
C ALA A 15 7.61 4.58 -7.52
N ARG A 16 8.50 4.20 -8.44
CA ARG A 16 9.94 4.52 -8.36
C ARG A 16 10.21 6.01 -8.41
N THR A 17 9.46 6.75 -9.23
CA THR A 17 9.54 8.22 -9.31
C THR A 17 9.13 8.87 -7.99
N TRP A 18 8.16 8.30 -7.27
CA TRP A 18 7.78 8.71 -5.92
C TRP A 18 8.72 8.19 -4.81
N GLY A 19 9.85 7.57 -5.16
CA GLY A 19 10.83 7.04 -4.20
C GLY A 19 10.51 5.66 -3.62
N HIS A 20 9.52 4.95 -4.18
CA HIS A 20 9.20 3.57 -3.80
C HIS A 20 9.89 2.59 -4.74
N ALA A 21 11.00 2.01 -4.29
CA ALA A 21 11.80 1.04 -5.05
C ALA A 21 11.10 -0.34 -5.15
N LEU A 22 10.01 -0.37 -5.92
CA LEU A 22 9.27 -1.58 -6.26
C LEU A 22 10.05 -2.46 -7.26
N PRO A 23 9.97 -3.79 -7.10
CA PRO A 23 10.62 -4.71 -8.01
C PRO A 23 9.92 -4.71 -9.38
N ALA A 24 10.60 -5.24 -10.41
CA ALA A 24 10.10 -5.15 -11.80
C ALA A 24 8.84 -5.98 -12.05
N ASP A 25 8.64 -7.06 -11.28
CA ASP A 25 7.42 -7.87 -11.22
C ASP A 25 6.25 -7.15 -10.54
N GLY A 26 6.48 -5.95 -9.99
CA GLY A 26 5.44 -5.05 -9.49
C GLY A 26 4.87 -5.52 -8.15
N TYR A 27 3.65 -6.06 -8.19
CA TYR A 27 2.85 -6.41 -7.00
C TYR A 27 2.12 -7.74 -7.19
N LYS A 28 1.85 -8.43 -6.09
CA LYS A 28 1.07 -9.67 -6.14
C LYS A 28 -0.42 -9.34 -6.28
N LYS A 29 -1.15 -10.20 -6.99
CA LYS A 29 -2.62 -10.09 -7.09
C LYS A 29 -3.29 -10.05 -5.72
N SER A 30 -2.76 -10.79 -4.74
CA SER A 30 -3.26 -10.77 -3.35
C SER A 30 -3.13 -9.39 -2.69
N ASP A 31 -2.03 -8.67 -2.93
CA ASP A 31 -1.81 -7.34 -2.35
C ASP A 31 -2.83 -6.34 -2.91
N LEU A 32 -3.16 -6.45 -4.19
CA LEU A 32 -4.19 -5.61 -4.84
C LEU A 32 -5.58 -5.91 -4.30
N ILE A 33 -5.96 -7.19 -4.18
CA ILE A 33 -7.27 -7.58 -3.64
C ILE A 33 -7.42 -7.07 -2.20
N GLU A 34 -6.42 -7.30 -1.34
CA GLU A 34 -6.42 -6.85 0.04
C GLU A 34 -6.59 -5.32 0.13
N PHE A 35 -5.88 -4.57 -0.72
CA PHE A 35 -5.97 -3.12 -0.80
C PHE A 35 -7.36 -2.64 -1.23
N ILE A 36 -7.95 -3.22 -2.28
CA ILE A 36 -9.28 -2.88 -2.75
C ILE A 36 -10.32 -3.19 -1.69
N THR A 37 -10.30 -4.40 -1.11
CA THR A 37 -11.26 -4.83 -0.09
C THR A 37 -11.31 -3.87 1.09
N TYR A 38 -10.15 -3.47 1.61
CA TYR A 38 -10.06 -2.52 2.72
C TYR A 38 -10.59 -1.14 2.35
N TRP A 39 -10.07 -0.53 1.28
CA TRP A 39 -10.42 0.85 0.93
C TRP A 39 -11.82 1.00 0.34
N MET A 40 -12.45 -0.08 -0.14
CA MET A 40 -13.87 -0.08 -0.45
C MET A 40 -14.73 -0.01 0.81
N ALA A 41 -14.39 -0.78 1.85
CA ALA A 41 -15.14 -0.78 3.11
C ALA A 41 -15.06 0.59 3.82
N GLU A 42 -13.93 1.27 3.70
CA GLU A 42 -13.71 2.60 4.26
C GLU A 42 -14.56 3.70 3.59
N GLY A 43 -15.00 3.51 2.34
CA GLY A 43 -15.87 4.48 1.64
C GLY A 43 -15.19 5.78 1.18
N ASN A 44 -13.88 5.92 1.37
CA ASN A 44 -13.13 7.10 0.97
C ASN A 44 -13.13 7.34 -0.56
N VAL A 45 -13.21 8.61 -0.95
CA VAL A 45 -13.12 9.08 -2.34
C VAL A 45 -11.81 9.84 -2.52
N MET A 46 -10.94 9.30 -3.37
CA MET A 46 -9.64 9.90 -3.70
C MET A 46 -9.39 9.78 -5.21
N GLN A 47 -8.52 10.64 -5.74
CA GLN A 47 -8.08 10.59 -7.13
C GLN A 47 -7.26 9.32 -7.40
N HIS A 48 -7.24 8.89 -8.67
CA HIS A 48 -6.54 7.68 -9.09
C HIS A 48 -5.07 7.65 -8.63
N VAL A 49 -4.33 8.73 -8.87
CA VAL A 49 -2.92 8.86 -8.48
C VAL A 49 -2.72 8.76 -6.96
N GLN A 50 -3.68 9.24 -6.17
CA GLN A 50 -3.59 9.16 -4.70
C GLN A 50 -3.73 7.70 -4.22
N TRP A 51 -4.61 6.92 -4.86
CA TRP A 51 -4.71 5.49 -4.59
C TRP A 51 -3.43 4.75 -4.95
N GLU A 52 -2.80 5.11 -6.06
CA GLU A 52 -1.53 4.51 -6.48
C GLU A 52 -0.39 4.83 -5.52
N GLN A 53 -0.29 6.07 -5.04
CA GLN A 53 0.70 6.43 -4.03
C GLN A 53 0.49 5.66 -2.72
N LYS A 54 -0.77 5.53 -2.25
CA LYS A 54 -1.10 4.70 -1.07
C LYS A 54 -0.71 3.24 -1.30
N PHE A 55 -1.02 2.68 -2.48
CA PHE A 55 -0.70 1.31 -2.82
C PHE A 55 0.82 1.07 -2.89
N ALA A 56 1.58 1.98 -3.52
CA ALA A 56 3.04 1.91 -3.58
C ALA A 56 3.67 1.93 -2.19
N ARG A 57 3.14 2.77 -1.28
CA ARG A 57 3.59 2.82 0.13
C ARG A 57 3.30 1.51 0.88
N LEU A 58 2.11 0.92 0.69
CA LEU A 58 1.76 -0.38 1.28
C LEU A 58 2.77 -1.46 0.87
N LEU A 59 3.07 -1.57 -0.42
CA LEU A 59 4.02 -2.55 -0.96
C LEU A 59 5.42 -2.35 -0.40
N MET A 60 5.89 -1.10 -0.32
CA MET A 60 7.19 -0.78 0.26
C MET A 60 7.26 -1.16 1.75
N ASN A 61 6.20 -0.92 2.52
CA ASN A 61 6.13 -1.30 3.92
C ASN A 61 6.11 -2.83 4.11
N ARG A 62 5.42 -3.57 3.25
CA ARG A 62 5.47 -5.05 3.25
C ARG A 62 6.87 -5.56 2.95
N LYS A 63 7.57 -4.98 1.97
CA LYS A 63 8.97 -5.31 1.65
C LYS A 63 9.90 -5.03 2.83
N LYS A 64 9.78 -3.87 3.46
CA LYS A 64 10.57 -3.52 4.66
C LYS A 64 10.32 -4.51 5.81
N ARG A 65 9.07 -4.87 6.08
CA ARG A 65 8.71 -5.87 7.11
C ARG A 65 9.27 -7.26 6.77
N ALA A 66 9.18 -7.71 5.53
CA ALA A 66 9.78 -8.97 5.10
C ALA A 66 11.31 -8.98 5.24
N ALA A 67 11.96 -7.83 5.07
CA ALA A 67 13.39 -7.68 5.32
C ALA A 67 13.74 -7.65 6.81
N GLY A 68 12.96 -6.93 7.63
CA GLY A 68 13.13 -6.80 9.08
C GLY A 68 12.75 -8.04 9.90
N LYS A 69 11.88 -8.91 9.37
CA LYS A 69 11.52 -10.20 9.99
C LYS A 69 12.67 -11.22 10.02
N ARG A 70 13.83 -10.88 9.44
CA ARG A 70 15.11 -11.58 9.64
C ARG A 70 15.90 -11.08 10.87
N GLY A 71 15.39 -10.08 11.61
CA GLY A 71 16.11 -9.40 12.69
C GLY A 71 15.50 -9.51 14.08
N GLU A 72 14.21 -9.23 14.29
CA GLU A 72 13.65 -9.16 15.66
C GLU A 72 12.12 -9.37 15.65
N SER A 73 11.65 -10.22 16.56
CA SER A 73 10.24 -10.45 16.89
C SER A 73 9.80 -9.52 18.03
N SER A 74 8.78 -8.69 17.81
CA SER A 74 8.01 -8.04 18.89
C SER A 74 6.59 -7.70 18.41
N ASP A 75 5.64 -8.56 18.79
CA ASP A 75 4.38 -8.32 19.52
C ASP A 75 3.52 -7.03 19.38
N ASP A 76 3.54 -6.30 18.27
CA ASP A 76 2.48 -5.32 17.94
C ASP A 76 1.76 -5.74 16.65
N ASP A 77 1.00 -6.85 16.74
CA ASP A 77 0.34 -7.52 15.61
C ASP A 77 -0.98 -6.85 15.19
N VAL A 78 -0.97 -5.53 15.03
CA VAL A 78 -1.92 -4.83 14.16
C VAL A 78 -1.10 -3.92 13.26
N PRO A 79 -1.12 -4.16 11.94
CA PRO A 79 -0.41 -3.26 11.05
C PRO A 79 -0.99 -1.85 11.17
N HIS A 80 -0.17 -0.89 11.60
CA HIS A 80 -0.53 0.53 11.79
C HIS A 80 -1.09 1.25 10.54
N TRP A 81 -1.23 0.56 9.40
CA TRP A 81 -1.97 1.03 8.22
C TRP A 81 -3.48 0.70 8.29
N ASN A 82 -3.92 0.04 9.36
CA ASN A 82 -5.29 -0.44 9.60
C ASN A 82 -6.09 0.42 10.61
N SER A 83 -5.51 1.52 11.13
CA SER A 83 -6.23 2.47 12.00
C SER A 83 -6.53 3.78 11.26
N PRO A 84 -7.77 4.29 11.32
CA PRO A 84 -8.15 5.60 10.79
C PRO A 84 -7.33 6.76 11.39
N GLU A 85 -6.92 6.64 12.66
CA GLU A 85 -6.14 7.67 13.40
C GLU A 85 -4.72 7.88 12.86
N GLY A 86 -4.09 6.88 12.22
CA GLY A 86 -2.73 7.00 11.68
C GLY A 86 -2.61 7.95 10.47
N TRP A 87 -3.72 8.56 10.05
CA TRP A 87 -3.80 9.52 8.96
C TRP A 87 -4.14 10.95 9.44
N GLU A 88 -4.44 11.17 10.73
CA GLU A 88 -4.77 12.51 11.26
C GLU A 88 -3.53 13.41 11.46
N ASP A 89 -2.33 12.83 11.62
CA ASP A 89 -1.07 13.58 11.75
C ASP A 89 -0.57 14.22 10.44
N PHE A 90 -1.34 14.17 9.36
CA PHE A 90 -0.92 14.62 8.02
C PHE A 90 -1.93 15.56 7.34
N LEU A 91 -2.41 16.57 8.08
CA LEU A 91 -2.77 17.88 7.51
C LEU A 91 -1.61 18.87 7.67
#